data_AF-A0A496A818-F1
#
_entry.id   AF-A0A496A818-F1
#
_cell.length_a   1.000
_cell.length_b   1.000
_cell.length_c   1.000
_cell.angle_alpha   90.00
_cell.angle_beta   90.00
_cell.angle_gamma   90.00
#
_symmetry.space_group_name_H-M   'P 1'
#
loop_
_entity.id
_entity.type
_entity.pdbx_description
1 polymer ?
#
loop_
_entity_poly.entity_id
_entity_poly.type
_entity_poly.pdbx_seq_one_letter_code
_entity_poly.pdbx_strand_id
1 'polypeptide(L)'
;MKEFFVFCIIICFFVSTDGLAKDISFDEVPEAIQKIALREIGDVPISDVDREREDGETVYDIEAKDDSIDIELEIAADGTFRERDITEKITFSELPIPVQDTVHQQVGTLKINDVERRTELGMSIVGNRLRTDTTYYNVEAEEFGVEIDLEIAPDGRLLDIDMSDPIRLKVKLLAKSKIPTLSDIAPYREALVFYEYSVRKRIEGEFKGNQKLRVAHWAIYDNQPQAIAKAKVGSSHTLHLYPYQQFNELKSLYTSDTLALDADIPLYHDVGQKILENRTIEERYDYDSIFSEKMPIFWRIKDQLKLVSLGDSRGEAGVRAEMFYGAENQKTPIAYNLAISGGPLEFQEIVVDKYLTKMPNLEWVVYQMSPRAVNRYFEHSADRELLKSRGFAFDRKHAETLWQGSDAAKKTVAEITSVPHVSEYWNERPWGWKFKAEVWDRPKTKRFERKWEISKKRWSRLTSMIAALNERDVKMLLYLSPLHPIMRDQPVVDDDGTTQKGYRELVDRLKRLEAEFPNFVFVDFLRGGNHDFLPEMFKDLDHLNALGAAKLTQKLEEIRQRYDGQHP
;
A
#
# COMPACT_ATOMS: atom_id res chain seq x y z
N MET A 1 -40.18 -5.24 4.22
CA MET A 1 -40.33 -5.74 5.59
C MET A 1 -38.94 -6.13 6.01
N LYS A 2 -38.44 -5.54 7.11
CA LYS A 2 -37.08 -5.77 7.57
C LYS A 2 -37.01 -7.20 8.14
N GLU A 3 -36.25 -8.06 7.49
CA GLU A 3 -35.77 -9.30 8.09
C GLU A 3 -34.55 -8.92 8.93
N PHE A 4 -34.66 -9.11 10.23
CA PHE A 4 -33.52 -9.14 11.14
C PHE A 4 -32.70 -10.37 10.72
N PHE A 5 -31.40 -10.19 10.50
CA PHE A 5 -30.47 -11.31 10.54
C PHE A 5 -30.45 -11.78 12.00
N VAL A 6 -31.31 -12.76 12.26
CA VAL A 6 -31.16 -13.67 13.38
C VAL A 6 -29.92 -14.47 13.05
N PHE A 7 -28.92 -14.46 13.93
CA PHE A 7 -27.83 -15.43 13.92
C PHE A 7 -28.45 -16.80 13.64
N CYS A 8 -28.18 -17.34 12.45
CA CYS A 8 -28.60 -18.68 12.10
C CYS A 8 -27.87 -19.61 13.05
N ILE A 9 -28.55 -20.02 14.13
CA ILE A 9 -28.40 -21.37 14.64
C ILE A 9 -28.58 -22.24 13.41
N ILE A 10 -27.52 -22.91 12.97
CA ILE A 10 -27.61 -23.95 11.96
C ILE A 10 -28.37 -25.09 12.63
N ILE A 11 -29.70 -24.97 12.68
CA ILE A 11 -30.55 -26.14 12.82
C ILE A 11 -30.47 -26.82 11.46
N CYS A 12 -29.49 -27.71 11.33
CA CYS A 12 -29.48 -28.71 10.28
C CYS A 12 -30.81 -29.47 10.38
N PHE A 13 -31.80 -29.08 9.58
CA PHE A 13 -32.92 -29.94 9.25
C PHE A 13 -32.35 -31.09 8.39
N PHE A 14 -31.73 -32.07 9.04
CA PHE A 14 -31.78 -33.42 8.53
C PHE A 14 -33.25 -33.80 8.51
N VAL A 15 -33.77 -34.09 7.31
CA VAL A 15 -34.97 -34.89 7.19
C VAL A 15 -34.59 -36.29 7.63
N SER A 16 -34.57 -36.51 8.95
CA SER A 16 -34.43 -37.83 9.55
C SER A 16 -35.75 -38.20 10.22
N THR A 17 -36.17 -39.40 9.90
CA THR A 17 -37.35 -40.07 10.40
C THR A 17 -37.18 -40.38 11.90
N ASP A 18 -38.06 -39.84 12.75
CA ASP A 18 -38.29 -40.24 14.15
C ASP A 18 -37.05 -40.48 15.04
N GLY A 19 -36.34 -39.40 15.40
CA GLY A 19 -35.48 -39.34 16.58
C GLY A 19 -35.97 -38.22 17.50
N LEU A 20 -36.60 -38.57 18.63
CA LEU A 20 -36.99 -37.59 19.65
C LEU A 20 -35.76 -37.30 20.53
N ALA A 21 -35.26 -36.07 20.50
CA ALA A 21 -34.38 -35.53 21.53
C ALA A 21 -35.00 -35.74 22.92
N LYS A 22 -34.17 -36.04 23.92
CA LYS A 22 -34.64 -36.23 25.29
C LYS A 22 -33.72 -35.51 26.27
N ASP A 23 -34.25 -34.49 26.91
CA ASP A 23 -33.64 -33.79 28.05
C ASP A 23 -33.34 -34.80 29.17
N ILE A 24 -32.10 -34.82 29.62
CA ILE A 24 -31.63 -35.66 30.72
C ILE A 24 -30.78 -34.85 31.70
N SER A 25 -30.60 -35.34 32.93
CA SER A 25 -29.59 -34.79 33.82
C SER A 25 -28.19 -35.20 33.37
N PHE A 26 -27.17 -34.36 33.59
CA PHE A 26 -25.78 -34.71 33.34
C PHE A 26 -25.35 -35.99 34.08
N ASP A 27 -25.90 -36.24 35.27
CA ASP A 27 -25.66 -37.46 36.05
C ASP A 27 -26.17 -38.74 35.36
N GLU A 28 -27.10 -38.62 34.40
CA GLU A 28 -27.64 -39.74 33.62
C GLU A 28 -26.77 -40.09 32.39
N VAL A 29 -25.82 -39.21 32.03
CA VAL A 29 -24.84 -39.45 30.96
C VAL A 29 -23.83 -40.52 31.42
N PRO A 30 -23.38 -41.46 30.58
CA PRO A 30 -22.38 -42.44 30.99
C PRO A 30 -21.09 -41.81 31.53
N GLU A 31 -20.52 -42.34 32.62
CA GLU A 31 -19.33 -41.77 33.30
C GLU A 31 -18.13 -41.51 32.36
N ALA A 32 -17.98 -42.32 31.31
CA ALA A 32 -16.92 -42.13 30.33
C ALA A 32 -17.13 -40.86 29.50
N ILE A 33 -18.37 -40.58 29.10
CA ILE A 33 -18.77 -39.38 28.34
C ILE A 33 -18.73 -38.14 29.25
N GLN A 34 -19.20 -38.25 30.50
CA GLN A 34 -19.07 -37.16 31.47
C GLN A 34 -17.61 -36.71 31.65
N LYS A 35 -16.67 -37.66 31.74
CA LYS A 35 -15.23 -37.35 31.86
C LYS A 35 -14.66 -36.67 30.62
N ILE A 36 -15.16 -37.02 29.42
CA ILE A 36 -14.75 -36.39 28.17
C ILE A 36 -15.30 -34.96 28.12
N ALA A 37 -16.59 -34.78 28.39
CA ALA A 37 -17.24 -33.47 28.42
C ALA A 37 -16.58 -32.53 29.44
N LEU A 38 -16.38 -32.97 30.69
CA LEU A 38 -15.75 -32.16 31.75
C LEU A 38 -14.30 -31.76 31.45
N ARG A 39 -13.59 -32.52 30.61
CA ARG A 39 -12.23 -32.15 30.18
C ARG A 39 -12.23 -30.91 29.28
N GLU A 40 -13.27 -30.75 28.47
CA GLU A 40 -13.42 -29.60 27.56
C GLU A 40 -14.14 -28.44 28.26
N ILE A 41 -15.20 -28.74 29.02
CA ILE A 41 -16.03 -27.76 29.75
C ILE A 41 -15.29 -27.11 30.92
N GLY A 42 -14.44 -27.87 31.62
CA GLY A 42 -13.77 -27.38 32.82
C GLY A 42 -14.75 -26.99 33.93
N ASP A 43 -14.67 -25.75 34.41
CA ASP A 43 -15.51 -25.22 35.49
C ASP A 43 -16.76 -24.46 34.98
N VAL A 44 -16.99 -24.42 33.66
CA VAL A 44 -18.12 -23.71 33.05
C VAL A 44 -19.43 -24.42 33.43
N PRO A 45 -20.49 -23.70 33.88
CA PRO A 45 -21.75 -24.31 34.24
C PRO A 45 -22.44 -24.98 33.04
N ILE A 46 -22.78 -26.26 33.19
CA ILE A 46 -23.59 -26.99 32.21
C ILE A 46 -25.01 -26.40 32.22
N SER A 47 -25.46 -25.90 31.07
CA SER A 47 -26.78 -25.31 30.91
C SER A 47 -27.81 -26.28 30.39
N ASP A 48 -27.41 -27.23 29.53
CA ASP A 48 -28.32 -28.20 28.94
C ASP A 48 -27.63 -29.52 28.63
N VAL A 49 -28.41 -30.61 28.66
CA VAL A 49 -27.95 -31.95 28.30
C VAL A 49 -29.08 -32.74 27.65
N ASP A 50 -28.87 -33.07 26.38
CA ASP A 50 -29.77 -33.90 25.60
C ASP A 50 -29.15 -35.24 25.24
N ARG A 51 -30.01 -36.24 25.06
CA ARG A 51 -29.63 -37.51 24.48
C ARG A 51 -30.49 -37.82 23.27
N GLU A 52 -29.83 -37.88 22.12
CA GLU A 52 -30.49 -38.12 20.85
C GLU A 52 -30.09 -39.46 20.22
N ARG A 53 -30.79 -39.82 19.15
CA ARG A 53 -30.40 -40.90 18.26
C ARG A 53 -30.25 -40.38 16.83
N GLU A 54 -29.00 -40.25 16.39
CA GLU A 54 -28.66 -39.90 15.02
C GLU A 54 -28.13 -41.15 14.29
N ASP A 55 -28.63 -41.43 13.08
CA ASP A 55 -28.24 -42.58 12.25
C ASP A 55 -28.23 -43.96 12.97
N GLY A 56 -29.03 -44.11 14.02
CA GLY A 56 -29.13 -45.32 14.84
C GLY A 56 -28.06 -45.44 15.94
N GLU A 57 -27.15 -44.48 16.04
CA GLU A 57 -26.21 -44.30 17.15
C GLU A 57 -26.83 -43.43 18.23
N THR A 58 -26.28 -43.45 19.45
CA THR A 58 -26.71 -42.55 20.54
C THR A 58 -25.66 -41.47 20.68
N VAL A 59 -26.11 -40.22 20.68
CA VAL A 59 -25.28 -39.02 20.87
C VAL A 59 -25.76 -38.25 22.09
N TYR A 60 -24.84 -37.52 22.71
CA TYR A 60 -25.09 -36.68 23.87
C TYR A 60 -24.68 -35.25 23.53
N ASP A 61 -25.67 -34.36 23.51
CA ASP A 61 -25.47 -32.94 23.27
C ASP A 61 -25.38 -32.25 24.63
N ILE A 62 -24.27 -31.57 24.87
CA ILE A 62 -23.96 -30.98 26.15
C ILE A 62 -23.58 -29.52 25.91
N GLU A 63 -24.42 -28.62 26.40
CA GLU A 63 -24.15 -27.18 26.40
C GLU A 63 -23.62 -26.73 27.76
N ALA A 64 -22.56 -25.95 27.77
CA ALA A 64 -22.08 -25.27 28.96
C ALA A 64 -21.75 -23.81 28.66
N LYS A 65 -22.27 -22.88 29.47
CA LYS A 65 -22.07 -21.45 29.24
C LYS A 65 -21.99 -20.61 30.51
N ASP A 66 -21.22 -19.54 30.41
CA ASP A 66 -21.25 -18.40 31.32
C ASP A 66 -21.22 -17.08 30.53
N ASP A 67 -20.96 -15.95 31.20
CA ASP A 67 -20.95 -14.63 30.55
C ASP A 67 -19.82 -14.47 29.51
N SER A 68 -18.78 -15.32 29.56
CA SER A 68 -17.53 -15.20 28.79
C SER A 68 -17.29 -16.33 27.79
N ILE A 69 -17.92 -17.48 27.96
CA ILE A 69 -17.70 -18.65 27.11
C ILE A 69 -19.00 -19.42 26.89
N ASP A 70 -19.17 -19.90 25.66
CA ASP A 70 -20.20 -20.85 25.25
C ASP A 70 -19.54 -22.09 24.65
N ILE A 71 -19.99 -23.27 25.06
CA ILE A 71 -19.40 -24.56 24.70
C ILE A 71 -20.54 -25.50 24.29
N GLU A 72 -20.48 -25.95 23.04
CA GLU A 72 -21.41 -26.92 22.47
C GLU A 72 -20.63 -28.19 22.09
N LEU A 73 -20.97 -29.32 22.72
CA LEU A 73 -20.34 -30.60 22.49
C LEU A 73 -21.38 -31.63 22.07
N GLU A 74 -21.17 -32.30 20.95
CA GLU A 74 -21.90 -33.52 20.60
C GLU A 74 -20.94 -34.71 20.69
N ILE A 75 -21.24 -35.65 21.59
CA ILE A 75 -20.38 -36.80 21.88
C ILE A 75 -21.13 -38.10 21.61
N ALA A 76 -20.63 -38.91 20.68
CA ALA A 76 -21.17 -40.24 20.44
C ALA A 76 -20.93 -41.19 21.62
N ALA A 77 -21.73 -42.25 21.73
CA ALA A 77 -21.65 -43.23 22.83
C ALA A 77 -20.28 -43.94 22.95
N ASP A 78 -19.45 -43.92 21.91
CA ASP A 78 -18.08 -44.46 21.93
C ASP A 78 -17.02 -43.44 22.42
N GLY A 79 -17.43 -42.20 22.70
CA GLY A 79 -16.59 -41.11 23.17
C GLY A 79 -15.98 -40.23 22.07
N THR A 80 -16.38 -40.40 20.82
CA THR A 80 -15.94 -39.53 19.71
C THR A 80 -16.75 -38.24 19.67
N PHE A 81 -16.09 -37.10 19.43
CA PHE A 81 -16.77 -35.83 19.15
C PHE A 81 -17.32 -35.84 17.73
N ARG A 82 -18.61 -35.55 17.58
CA ARG A 82 -19.27 -35.19 16.32
C ARG A 82 -19.21 -33.69 16.11
N GLU A 83 -19.42 -32.95 17.19
CA GLU A 83 -19.27 -31.50 17.27
C GLU A 83 -18.48 -31.13 18.52
N ARG A 84 -17.70 -30.07 18.38
CA ARG A 84 -17.01 -29.40 19.48
C ARG A 84 -16.82 -27.96 19.05
N ASP A 85 -17.74 -27.09 19.43
CA ASP A 85 -17.64 -25.65 19.25
C ASP A 85 -17.40 -24.98 20.60
N ILE A 86 -16.44 -24.06 20.63
CA ILE A 86 -16.09 -23.27 21.80
C ILE A 86 -15.99 -21.83 21.34
N THR A 87 -16.93 -21.01 21.80
CA THR A 87 -16.98 -19.57 21.53
C THR A 87 -16.59 -18.81 22.79
N GLU A 88 -15.45 -18.14 22.77
CA GLU A 88 -14.96 -17.31 23.86
C GLU A 88 -15.13 -15.82 23.54
N LYS A 89 -15.85 -15.08 24.38
CA LYS A 89 -15.91 -13.61 24.31
C LYS A 89 -14.62 -13.02 24.87
N ILE A 90 -13.93 -12.29 24.02
CA ILE A 90 -12.64 -11.67 24.36
C ILE A 90 -12.70 -10.17 24.10
N THR A 91 -11.69 -9.45 24.57
CA THR A 91 -11.52 -8.04 24.22
C THR A 91 -10.69 -7.90 22.95
N PHE A 92 -10.86 -6.80 22.22
CA PHE A 92 -10.05 -6.51 21.02
C PHE A 92 -8.53 -6.59 21.28
N SER A 93 -8.06 -6.20 22.47
CA SER A 93 -6.64 -6.27 22.85
C SER A 93 -6.09 -7.68 23.00
N GLU A 94 -6.95 -8.67 23.15
CA GLU A 94 -6.57 -10.09 23.28
C GLU A 94 -6.43 -10.79 21.92
N LEU A 95 -6.90 -10.16 20.84
CA LEU A 95 -6.69 -10.65 19.48
C LEU A 95 -5.19 -10.72 19.14
N PRO A 96 -4.74 -11.73 18.36
CA PRO A 96 -3.40 -11.71 17.79
C PRO A 96 -3.17 -10.43 16.95
N ILE A 97 -1.94 -9.89 16.98
CA ILE A 97 -1.60 -8.66 16.22
C ILE A 97 -1.99 -8.76 14.73
N PRO A 98 -1.74 -9.87 14.01
CA PRO A 98 -2.17 -9.99 12.62
C PRO A 98 -3.69 -9.90 12.42
N VAL A 99 -4.47 -10.34 13.41
CA VAL A 99 -5.94 -10.24 13.39
C VAL A 99 -6.38 -8.80 13.65
N GLN A 100 -5.75 -8.12 14.63
CA GLN A 100 -5.99 -6.69 14.88
C GLN A 100 -5.73 -5.84 13.64
N ASP A 101 -4.62 -6.11 12.92
CA ASP A 101 -4.27 -5.42 11.68
C ASP A 101 -5.36 -5.59 10.62
N THR A 102 -5.88 -6.81 10.44
CA THR A 102 -6.97 -7.10 9.50
C THR A 102 -8.27 -6.41 9.91
N VAL A 103 -8.65 -6.43 11.18
CA VAL A 103 -9.84 -5.70 11.66
C VAL A 103 -9.68 -4.20 11.40
N HIS A 104 -8.55 -3.60 11.76
CA HIS A 104 -8.28 -2.18 11.50
C HIS A 104 -8.32 -1.83 10.00
N GLN A 105 -7.94 -2.77 9.14
CA GLN A 105 -8.03 -2.59 7.70
C GLN A 105 -9.47 -2.60 7.19
N GLN A 106 -10.33 -3.52 7.66
CA GLN A 106 -11.69 -3.69 7.13
C GLN A 106 -12.74 -2.80 7.81
N VAL A 107 -12.64 -2.64 9.13
CA VAL A 107 -13.63 -1.95 9.99
C VAL A 107 -13.26 -0.48 10.22
N GLY A 108 -11.99 -0.13 10.02
CA GLY A 108 -11.53 1.24 10.18
C GLY A 108 -11.51 1.68 11.65
N THR A 109 -12.37 2.65 11.96
CA THR A 109 -12.59 3.18 13.32
C THR A 109 -14.05 3.11 13.77
N LEU A 110 -14.85 2.26 13.11
CA LEU A 110 -16.20 1.97 13.58
C LEU A 110 -16.15 1.34 14.99
N LYS A 111 -17.25 1.50 15.72
CA LYS A 111 -17.41 0.87 17.03
C LYS A 111 -17.48 -0.66 16.89
N ILE A 112 -16.48 -1.34 17.43
CA ILE A 112 -16.51 -2.79 17.63
C ILE A 112 -17.47 -3.09 18.78
N ASN A 113 -18.45 -3.95 18.53
CA ASN A 113 -19.46 -4.33 19.52
C ASN A 113 -19.18 -5.68 20.15
N ASP A 114 -18.67 -6.62 19.35
CA ASP A 114 -18.39 -7.97 19.81
C ASP A 114 -17.10 -8.52 19.22
N VAL A 115 -16.41 -9.34 20.00
CA VAL A 115 -15.17 -10.01 19.61
C VAL A 115 -15.15 -11.40 20.22
N GLU A 116 -15.14 -12.41 19.38
CA GLU A 116 -15.16 -13.80 19.80
C GLU A 116 -13.94 -14.56 19.24
N ARG A 117 -13.42 -15.50 20.02
CA ARG A 117 -12.49 -16.53 19.55
C ARG A 117 -13.28 -17.84 19.47
N ARG A 118 -13.37 -18.41 18.27
CA ARG A 118 -14.02 -19.68 18.03
C ARG A 118 -13.02 -20.80 17.81
N THR A 119 -13.27 -21.94 18.43
CA THR A 119 -12.51 -23.18 18.20
C THR A 119 -13.47 -24.31 17.95
N GLU A 120 -13.62 -24.66 16.67
CA GLU A 120 -14.54 -25.69 16.22
C GLU A 120 -13.82 -26.94 15.71
N LEU A 121 -14.51 -28.09 15.76
CA LEU A 121 -14.08 -29.33 15.15
C LEU A 121 -14.20 -29.26 13.61
N GLY A 122 -13.17 -28.73 12.95
CA GLY A 122 -13.14 -28.58 11.49
C GLY A 122 -12.42 -29.71 10.77
N MET A 123 -13.01 -30.26 9.70
CA MET A 123 -12.26 -31.06 8.71
C MET A 123 -11.47 -30.13 7.78
N SER A 124 -10.18 -29.90 8.07
CA SER A 124 -9.30 -29.15 7.17
C SER A 124 -8.13 -30.01 6.66
N ILE A 125 -8.06 -30.23 5.35
CA ILE A 125 -6.91 -30.90 4.71
C ILE A 125 -5.85 -29.85 4.41
N VAL A 126 -4.74 -29.88 5.15
CA VAL A 126 -3.56 -29.07 4.86
C VAL A 126 -2.45 -29.99 4.34
N GLY A 127 -2.28 -30.03 3.03
CA GLY A 127 -1.38 -30.98 2.36
C GLY A 127 -1.94 -32.42 2.42
N ASN A 128 -1.17 -33.37 2.97
CA ASN A 128 -1.61 -34.77 3.17
C ASN A 128 -1.99 -35.07 4.64
N ARG A 129 -2.31 -34.06 5.44
CA ARG A 129 -2.70 -34.23 6.85
C ARG A 129 -4.07 -33.60 7.10
N LEU A 130 -4.93 -34.36 7.78
CA LEU A 130 -6.14 -33.84 8.42
C LEU A 130 -5.71 -33.02 9.64
N ARG A 131 -6.10 -31.75 9.70
CA ARG A 131 -6.28 -31.05 10.97
C ARG A 131 -7.72 -31.25 11.42
N THR A 132 -7.91 -31.44 12.72
CA THR A 132 -9.20 -31.76 13.34
C THR A 132 -9.81 -30.57 14.07
N ASP A 133 -9.04 -29.51 14.36
CA ASP A 133 -9.54 -28.31 15.04
C ASP A 133 -9.17 -27.06 14.23
N THR A 134 -10.14 -26.15 14.08
CA THR A 134 -9.97 -24.85 13.41
C THR A 134 -10.27 -23.74 14.42
N THR A 135 -9.28 -22.87 14.67
CA THR A 135 -9.48 -21.64 15.43
C THR A 135 -9.61 -20.47 14.48
N TYR A 136 -10.59 -19.60 14.73
CA TYR A 136 -10.78 -18.32 14.04
C TYR A 136 -11.36 -17.28 15.00
N TYR A 137 -11.47 -16.05 14.54
CA TYR A 137 -11.94 -14.91 15.33
C TYR A 137 -13.09 -14.24 14.61
N ASN A 138 -14.18 -14.00 15.34
CA ASN A 138 -15.32 -13.25 14.87
C ASN A 138 -15.27 -11.84 15.42
N VAL A 139 -15.47 -10.84 14.57
CA VAL A 139 -15.50 -9.44 14.99
C VAL A 139 -16.67 -8.74 14.35
N GLU A 140 -17.61 -8.29 15.18
CA GLU A 140 -18.77 -7.50 14.78
C GLU A 140 -18.51 -6.02 15.08
N ALA A 141 -18.74 -5.18 14.07
CA ALA A 141 -18.74 -3.74 14.21
C ALA A 141 -20.00 -3.12 13.63
N GLU A 142 -20.75 -2.38 14.44
CA GLU A 142 -21.93 -1.63 14.02
C GLU A 142 -21.79 -0.16 14.40
N GLU A 143 -21.90 0.73 13.40
CA GLU A 143 -22.07 2.15 13.65
C GLU A 143 -22.85 2.83 12.52
N PHE A 144 -23.63 3.87 12.85
CA PHE A 144 -24.34 4.71 11.89
C PHE A 144 -25.30 3.97 10.92
N GLY A 145 -25.74 2.77 11.28
CA GLY A 145 -26.67 1.94 10.49
C GLY A 145 -25.99 1.01 9.48
N VAL A 146 -24.71 0.71 9.70
CA VAL A 146 -23.92 -0.26 8.96
C VAL A 146 -23.29 -1.24 9.94
N GLU A 147 -23.39 -2.51 9.60
CA GLU A 147 -22.89 -3.67 10.35
C GLU A 147 -21.87 -4.41 9.47
N ILE A 148 -20.77 -4.85 10.09
CA ILE A 148 -19.69 -5.61 9.47
C ILE A 148 -19.34 -6.77 10.40
N ASP A 149 -19.41 -7.98 9.88
CA ASP A 149 -19.01 -9.21 10.55
C ASP A 149 -17.79 -9.78 9.83
N LEU A 150 -16.72 -10.01 10.58
CA LEU A 150 -15.48 -10.56 10.05
C LEU A 150 -15.19 -11.91 10.67
N GLU A 151 -14.84 -12.89 9.84
CA GLU A 151 -14.20 -14.12 10.28
C GLU A 151 -12.72 -14.10 9.90
N ILE A 152 -11.81 -14.30 10.85
CA ILE A 152 -10.38 -14.11 10.63
C ILE A 152 -9.57 -15.28 11.21
N ALA A 153 -8.66 -15.84 10.41
CA ALA A 153 -7.73 -16.86 10.86
C ALA A 153 -6.67 -16.30 11.83
N PRO A 154 -6.02 -17.13 12.68
CA PRO A 154 -5.05 -16.64 13.66
C PRO A 154 -3.79 -15.98 13.08
N ASP A 155 -3.49 -16.22 11.81
CA ASP A 155 -2.40 -15.56 11.08
C ASP A 155 -2.82 -14.22 10.44
N GLY A 156 -4.05 -13.78 10.67
CA GLY A 156 -4.63 -12.54 10.15
C GLY A 156 -5.32 -12.68 8.80
N ARG A 157 -5.33 -13.87 8.18
CA ARG A 157 -6.03 -14.06 6.91
C ARG A 157 -7.54 -13.96 7.10
N LEU A 158 -8.18 -13.03 6.39
CA LEU A 158 -9.65 -12.93 6.31
C LEU A 158 -10.22 -14.23 5.72
N LEU A 159 -11.14 -14.85 6.45
CA LEU A 159 -11.87 -16.06 6.05
C LEU A 159 -13.18 -15.68 5.38
N ASP A 160 -13.94 -14.82 6.03
CA ASP A 160 -15.21 -14.29 5.53
C ASP A 160 -15.43 -12.84 5.98
N ILE A 161 -16.26 -12.13 5.22
CA ILE A 161 -16.74 -10.80 5.55
C ILE A 161 -18.20 -10.67 5.11
N ASP A 162 -19.11 -10.52 6.07
CA ASP A 162 -20.47 -10.07 5.81
C ASP A 162 -20.56 -8.58 6.13
N MET A 163 -21.19 -7.82 5.24
CA MET A 163 -21.31 -6.37 5.41
C MET A 163 -22.64 -5.91 4.85
N SER A 164 -23.32 -5.08 5.65
CA SER A 164 -24.55 -4.41 5.23
C SER A 164 -24.40 -3.65 3.91
N ASP A 165 -25.43 -3.68 3.08
CA ASP A 165 -25.52 -2.84 1.87
C ASP A 165 -25.37 -1.34 2.20
N PRO A 166 -24.83 -0.52 1.27
CA PRO A 166 -24.71 0.91 1.49
C PRO A 166 -26.07 1.57 1.75
N ILE A 167 -26.11 2.55 2.67
CA ILE A 167 -27.33 3.31 2.95
C ILE A 167 -27.69 4.16 1.74
N ARG A 168 -28.93 4.06 1.24
CA ARG A 168 -29.38 4.84 0.07
C ARG A 168 -30.35 5.92 0.47
N LEU A 169 -29.95 7.17 0.26
CA LEU A 169 -30.75 8.34 0.63
C LEU A 169 -31.02 9.22 -0.58
N LYS A 170 -32.26 9.69 -0.70
CA LYS A 170 -32.59 10.87 -1.50
C LYS A 170 -32.39 12.11 -0.64
N VAL A 171 -31.51 12.99 -1.08
CA VAL A 171 -31.06 14.15 -0.32
C VAL A 171 -31.18 15.44 -1.12
N LYS A 172 -31.14 16.58 -0.43
CA LYS A 172 -31.02 17.92 -1.04
C LYS A 172 -29.77 18.60 -0.52
N LEU A 173 -28.90 19.04 -1.42
CA LEU A 173 -27.64 19.72 -1.10
C LEU A 173 -27.92 21.06 -0.43
N LEU A 174 -27.35 21.30 0.74
CA LEU A 174 -27.53 22.50 1.55
C LEU A 174 -26.33 23.44 1.46
N ALA A 175 -25.12 22.90 1.56
CA ALA A 175 -23.89 23.67 1.56
C ALA A 175 -22.74 22.89 0.94
N LYS A 176 -21.73 23.61 0.46
CA LYS A 176 -20.55 23.06 -0.21
C LYS A 176 -19.29 23.65 0.43
N SER A 177 -18.30 22.81 0.70
CA SER A 177 -16.94 23.28 0.90
C SER A 177 -16.32 23.83 -0.38
N LYS A 178 -15.25 24.61 -0.23
CA LYS A 178 -14.43 25.06 -1.37
C LYS A 178 -13.84 23.83 -2.07
N ILE A 179 -13.94 23.78 -3.40
CA ILE A 179 -13.31 22.71 -4.17
C ILE A 179 -11.81 23.01 -4.27
N PRO A 180 -10.93 22.07 -3.88
CA PRO A 180 -9.50 22.27 -4.02
C PRO A 180 -9.07 22.19 -5.49
N THR A 181 -7.99 22.89 -5.83
CA THR A 181 -7.32 22.81 -7.13
C THR A 181 -6.16 21.81 -7.09
N LEU A 182 -5.63 21.42 -8.25
CA LEU A 182 -4.42 20.58 -8.33
C LEU A 182 -3.23 21.20 -7.59
N SER A 183 -3.10 22.52 -7.64
CA SER A 183 -2.06 23.24 -6.90
C SER A 183 -2.28 23.23 -5.39
N ASP A 184 -3.53 23.24 -4.92
CA ASP A 184 -3.84 23.21 -3.48
C ASP A 184 -3.49 21.84 -2.88
N ILE A 185 -3.63 20.78 -3.66
CA ILE A 185 -3.44 19.39 -3.20
C ILE A 185 -2.04 18.87 -3.44
N ALA A 186 -1.17 19.61 -4.14
CA ALA A 186 0.20 19.15 -4.38
C ALA A 186 0.92 18.83 -3.04
N PRO A 187 1.59 17.67 -2.91
CA PRO A 187 1.94 16.69 -3.95
C PRO A 187 0.96 15.51 -4.13
N TYR A 188 -0.22 15.55 -3.50
CA TYR A 188 -1.24 14.52 -3.61
C TYR A 188 -1.91 14.54 -4.99
N ARG A 189 -2.37 13.37 -5.44
CA ARG A 189 -3.15 13.21 -6.69
C ARG A 189 -4.65 13.17 -6.44
N GLU A 190 -5.04 13.09 -5.18
CA GLU A 190 -6.40 12.82 -4.75
C GLU A 190 -6.80 13.79 -3.66
N ALA A 191 -8.06 14.21 -3.68
CA ALA A 191 -8.62 15.04 -2.64
C ALA A 191 -10.12 14.82 -2.49
N LEU A 192 -10.56 14.84 -1.24
CA LEU A 192 -11.97 14.82 -0.88
C LEU A 192 -12.49 16.23 -0.63
N VAL A 193 -13.78 16.44 -0.89
CA VAL A 193 -14.51 17.67 -0.53
C VAL A 193 -15.76 17.29 0.25
N PHE A 194 -16.04 18.05 1.31
CA PHE A 194 -17.16 17.78 2.21
C PHE A 194 -18.35 18.68 1.89
N TYR A 195 -19.50 18.07 1.60
CA TYR A 195 -20.76 18.74 1.34
C TYR A 195 -21.81 18.38 2.39
N GLU A 196 -22.72 19.30 2.68
CA GLU A 196 -23.83 19.07 3.61
C GLU A 196 -25.14 18.88 2.89
N TYR A 197 -25.93 17.94 3.40
CA TYR A 197 -27.20 17.55 2.81
C TYR A 197 -28.31 17.52 3.84
N SER A 198 -29.53 17.72 3.37
CA SER A 198 -30.76 17.37 4.10
C SER A 198 -31.33 16.08 3.53
N VAL A 199 -31.64 15.12 4.38
CA VAL A 199 -32.36 13.90 4.02
C VAL A 199 -33.79 14.26 3.65
N ARG A 200 -34.22 13.81 2.48
CA ARG A 200 -35.61 13.98 2.00
C ARG A 200 -36.39 12.68 2.05
N LYS A 201 -35.73 11.58 1.74
CA LYS A 201 -36.32 10.25 1.79
C LYS A 201 -35.22 9.21 1.99
N ARG A 202 -35.43 8.30 2.94
CA ARG A 202 -34.66 7.05 3.04
C ARG A 202 -35.18 6.06 2.02
N ILE A 203 -34.30 5.53 1.17
CA ILE A 203 -34.64 4.53 0.15
C ILE A 203 -34.37 3.14 0.72
N GLU A 204 -33.18 2.94 1.28
CA GLU A 204 -32.65 1.65 1.75
C GLU A 204 -31.63 1.87 2.88
N GLY A 205 -31.37 0.83 3.68
CA GLY A 205 -30.49 0.88 4.85
C GLY A 205 -31.10 1.59 6.07
N GLU A 206 -30.39 1.51 7.19
CA GLU A 206 -30.70 2.26 8.41
C GLU A 206 -29.94 3.59 8.43
N PHE A 207 -30.62 4.70 8.78
CA PHE A 207 -29.96 6.00 8.92
C PHE A 207 -30.28 6.56 10.30
N LYS A 208 -29.25 6.75 11.13
CA LYS A 208 -29.37 7.18 12.54
C LYS A 208 -29.27 8.71 12.74
N GLY A 209 -29.14 9.51 11.67
CA GLY A 209 -28.94 10.96 11.77
C GLY A 209 -30.21 11.82 11.85
N ASN A 210 -30.07 13.05 12.37
CA ASN A 210 -31.14 14.03 12.58
C ASN A 210 -31.47 14.85 11.31
N GLN A 211 -31.85 14.18 10.22
CA GLN A 211 -32.21 14.76 8.91
C GLN A 211 -31.11 15.56 8.16
N LYS A 212 -29.94 15.78 8.76
CA LYS A 212 -28.76 16.31 8.10
C LYS A 212 -27.63 15.29 8.14
N LEU A 213 -26.75 15.39 7.16
CA LEU A 213 -25.52 14.61 7.07
C LEU A 213 -24.47 15.42 6.31
N ARG A 214 -23.21 15.14 6.61
CA ARG A 214 -22.06 15.63 5.86
C ARG A 214 -21.46 14.46 5.10
N VAL A 215 -21.17 14.67 3.82
CA VAL A 215 -20.73 13.62 2.92
C VAL A 215 -19.43 14.03 2.26
N ALA A 216 -18.43 13.17 2.37
CA ALA A 216 -17.18 13.25 1.65
C ALA A 216 -17.36 12.71 0.23
N HIS A 217 -17.00 13.53 -0.75
CA HIS A 217 -16.96 13.16 -2.15
C HIS A 217 -15.54 13.34 -2.70
N TRP A 218 -15.16 12.54 -3.69
CA TRP A 218 -13.97 12.77 -4.48
C TRP A 218 -14.10 14.10 -5.24
N ALA A 219 -13.27 15.07 -4.89
CA ALA A 219 -13.19 16.36 -5.56
C ALA A 219 -12.21 16.29 -6.73
N ILE A 220 -11.08 15.63 -6.50
CA ILE A 220 -10.06 15.27 -7.45
C ILE A 220 -9.75 13.79 -7.18
N TYR A 221 -9.77 12.98 -8.22
CA TYR A 221 -9.34 11.58 -8.15
C TYR A 221 -8.33 11.39 -9.27
N ASP A 222 -7.15 10.91 -8.92
CA ASP A 222 -6.02 10.77 -9.84
C ASP A 222 -5.75 11.98 -10.76
N ASN A 223 -5.50 13.14 -10.16
CA ASN A 223 -5.31 14.45 -10.83
C ASN A 223 -6.49 14.90 -11.71
N GLN A 224 -7.62 14.18 -11.71
CA GLN A 224 -8.79 14.52 -12.48
C GLN A 224 -9.86 15.16 -11.59
N PRO A 225 -10.20 16.45 -11.81
CA PRO A 225 -11.34 17.07 -11.17
C PRO A 225 -12.64 16.32 -11.47
N GLN A 226 -13.42 16.07 -10.43
CA GLN A 226 -14.60 15.22 -10.48
C GLN A 226 -15.89 16.01 -10.73
N ALA A 227 -16.93 15.32 -11.21
CA ALA A 227 -18.20 15.95 -11.57
C ALA A 227 -18.91 16.64 -10.38
N ILE A 228 -18.62 16.21 -9.15
CA ILE A 228 -19.20 16.78 -7.92
C ILE A 228 -18.96 18.28 -7.78
N ALA A 229 -17.90 18.81 -8.42
CA ALA A 229 -17.62 20.24 -8.46
C ALA A 229 -18.79 21.06 -9.03
N LYS A 230 -19.52 20.49 -10.00
CA LYS A 230 -20.62 21.11 -10.73
C LYS A 230 -21.95 21.07 -9.99
N ALA A 231 -22.05 20.36 -8.86
CA ALA A 231 -23.28 20.28 -8.07
C ALA A 231 -23.70 21.67 -7.56
N LYS A 232 -25.00 21.96 -7.57
CA LYS A 232 -25.56 23.26 -7.17
C LYS A 232 -26.30 23.14 -5.86
N VAL A 233 -26.09 24.08 -4.93
CA VAL A 233 -26.87 24.14 -3.69
C VAL A 233 -28.36 24.16 -4.02
N GLY A 234 -29.13 23.36 -3.30
CA GLY A 234 -30.56 23.15 -3.51
C GLY A 234 -30.92 22.01 -4.47
N SER A 235 -29.97 21.43 -5.22
CA SER A 235 -30.27 20.28 -6.08
C SER A 235 -30.51 19.01 -5.27
N SER A 236 -31.29 18.08 -5.83
CA SER A 236 -31.56 16.78 -5.21
C SER A 236 -30.67 15.69 -5.81
N HIS A 237 -30.21 14.77 -4.98
CA HIS A 237 -29.32 13.68 -5.35
C HIS A 237 -29.78 12.38 -4.69
N THR A 238 -29.39 11.26 -5.27
CA THR A 238 -29.45 9.94 -4.61
C THR A 238 -28.01 9.55 -4.29
N LEU A 239 -27.71 9.36 -3.01
CA LEU A 239 -26.37 9.00 -2.53
C LEU A 239 -26.39 7.56 -1.99
N HIS A 240 -25.28 6.87 -2.15
CA HIS A 240 -25.03 5.55 -1.56
C HIS A 240 -23.90 5.71 -0.56
N LEU A 241 -24.14 5.38 0.70
CA LEU A 241 -23.34 5.90 1.80
C LEU A 241 -22.84 4.78 2.70
N TYR A 242 -21.55 4.83 3.01
CA TYR A 242 -20.94 4.15 4.15
C TYR A 242 -20.41 5.19 5.14
N PRO A 243 -20.32 4.88 6.45
CA PRO A 243 -19.77 5.80 7.43
C PRO A 243 -18.33 6.15 7.06
N TYR A 244 -17.95 7.43 7.22
CA TYR A 244 -16.63 7.88 6.81
C TYR A 244 -15.49 7.19 7.59
N GLN A 245 -15.77 6.85 8.85
CA GLN A 245 -14.83 6.23 9.80
C GLN A 245 -14.38 4.83 9.40
N GLN A 246 -15.11 4.16 8.50
CA GLN A 246 -14.76 2.86 7.97
C GLN A 246 -13.49 2.92 7.10
N PHE A 247 -13.27 4.03 6.41
CA PHE A 247 -12.18 4.15 5.43
C PHE A 247 -10.96 4.82 6.04
N ASN A 248 -10.09 4.03 6.65
CA ASN A 248 -8.85 4.52 7.26
C ASN A 248 -7.91 5.18 6.23
N GLU A 249 -7.89 4.68 4.99
CA GLU A 249 -7.09 5.19 3.88
C GLU A 249 -7.42 6.66 3.55
N LEU A 250 -8.68 7.06 3.69
CA LEU A 250 -9.13 8.43 3.39
C LEU A 250 -8.55 9.47 4.37
N LYS A 251 -8.15 9.05 5.57
CA LYS A 251 -7.55 9.95 6.58
C LYS A 251 -6.20 10.52 6.15
N SER A 252 -5.51 9.84 5.23
CA SER A 252 -4.21 10.27 4.71
C SER A 252 -4.31 11.27 3.55
N LEU A 253 -5.52 11.47 3.01
CA LEU A 253 -5.77 12.30 1.84
C LEU A 253 -5.95 13.77 2.19
N TYR A 254 -5.69 14.63 1.20
CA TYR A 254 -6.10 16.01 1.30
C TYR A 254 -7.63 16.10 1.39
N THR A 255 -8.13 16.80 2.41
CA THR A 255 -9.56 17.03 2.61
C THR A 255 -9.85 18.53 2.57
N SER A 256 -10.86 18.92 1.80
CA SER A 256 -11.40 20.26 1.81
C SER A 256 -12.74 20.27 2.54
N ASP A 257 -12.69 20.58 3.83
CA ASP A 257 -13.86 20.91 4.63
C ASP A 257 -13.76 22.36 5.10
N THR A 258 -14.49 23.24 4.41
CA THR A 258 -14.54 24.68 4.73
C THR A 258 -15.89 25.08 5.31
N LEU A 259 -16.72 24.09 5.69
CA LEU A 259 -18.01 24.32 6.33
C LEU A 259 -17.82 24.47 7.84
N ALA A 260 -18.76 25.15 8.51
CA ALA A 260 -18.70 25.30 9.96
C ALA A 260 -18.75 23.92 10.63
N LEU A 261 -17.90 23.69 11.63
CA LEU A 261 -17.92 22.44 12.37
C LEU A 261 -19.27 22.27 13.10
N ASP A 262 -19.90 21.12 12.89
CA ASP A 262 -21.12 20.71 13.58
C ASP A 262 -20.95 19.24 13.99
N ALA A 263 -20.71 19.02 15.28
CA ALA A 263 -20.38 17.69 15.82
C ALA A 263 -21.59 16.74 15.84
N ASP A 264 -22.82 17.27 15.72
CA ASP A 264 -24.05 16.49 15.75
C ASP A 264 -24.44 15.96 14.36
N ILE A 265 -23.70 16.34 13.30
CA ILE A 265 -23.95 15.89 11.93
C ILE A 265 -23.06 14.66 11.64
N PRO A 266 -23.64 13.49 11.34
CA PRO A 266 -22.86 12.31 11.01
C PRO A 266 -22.13 12.47 9.67
N LEU A 267 -20.93 11.88 9.59
CA LEU A 267 -20.06 11.91 8.41
C LEU A 267 -20.14 10.59 7.64
N TYR A 268 -20.37 10.70 6.34
CA TYR A 268 -20.42 9.56 5.42
C TYR A 268 -19.50 9.78 4.22
N HIS A 269 -19.17 8.70 3.52
CA HIS A 269 -18.54 8.74 2.19
C HIS A 269 -19.54 8.29 1.12
N ASP A 270 -19.60 9.00 -0.01
CA ASP A 270 -20.43 8.61 -1.16
C ASP A 270 -19.75 7.55 -2.02
N VAL A 271 -19.93 6.28 -1.65
CA VAL A 271 -19.41 5.13 -2.39
C VAL A 271 -20.14 4.90 -3.71
N GLY A 272 -21.29 5.55 -3.93
CA GLY A 272 -22.01 5.54 -5.19
C GLY A 272 -21.54 6.59 -6.20
N GLN A 273 -20.54 7.41 -5.84
CA GLN A 273 -20.06 8.47 -6.72
C GLN A 273 -19.48 7.87 -8.00
N LYS A 274 -20.00 8.32 -9.16
CA LYS A 274 -19.36 8.02 -10.45
C LYS A 274 -18.07 8.80 -10.57
N ILE A 275 -16.95 8.07 -10.53
CA ILE A 275 -15.62 8.63 -10.70
C ILE A 275 -15.34 8.87 -12.19
N LEU A 276 -14.97 10.10 -12.52
CA LEU A 276 -14.34 10.41 -13.79
C LEU A 276 -12.91 9.90 -13.71
N GLU A 277 -12.67 8.72 -14.26
CA GLU A 277 -11.32 8.23 -14.47
C GLU A 277 -10.59 9.17 -15.43
N ASN A 278 -9.37 9.58 -15.07
CA ASN A 278 -8.46 10.20 -16.02
C ASN A 278 -8.00 9.14 -17.02
N ARG A 279 -8.83 8.82 -18.01
CA ARG A 279 -8.40 7.95 -19.11
C ARG A 279 -7.49 8.73 -20.06
N THR A 280 -6.27 8.97 -19.62
CA THR A 280 -5.20 9.51 -20.46
C THR A 280 -3.93 8.67 -20.41
N ILE A 281 -3.77 7.83 -19.40
CA ILE A 281 -2.80 6.75 -19.39
C ILE A 281 -3.52 5.55 -20.02
N GLU A 282 -3.23 5.24 -21.28
CA GLU A 282 -3.65 3.95 -21.88
C GLU A 282 -3.40 2.84 -20.84
N GLU A 283 -4.31 1.88 -20.61
CA GLU A 283 -4.16 0.83 -19.56
C GLU A 283 -2.78 0.15 -19.56
N ARG A 284 -2.13 0.15 -20.72
CA ARG A 284 -0.72 -0.23 -20.95
C ARG A 284 0.30 0.47 -20.03
N TYR A 285 0.06 1.71 -19.62
CA TYR A 285 1.01 2.55 -18.89
C TYR A 285 0.66 2.70 -17.40
N ASP A 286 -0.29 1.92 -16.90
CA ASP A 286 -0.63 1.89 -15.47
C ASP A 286 0.29 0.95 -14.69
N TYR A 287 1.36 1.51 -14.12
CA TYR A 287 2.34 0.83 -13.28
C TYR A 287 2.10 1.01 -11.77
N ASP A 288 0.89 1.43 -11.39
CA ASP A 288 0.45 1.58 -10.00
C ASP A 288 1.40 2.41 -9.11
N SER A 289 2.04 3.42 -9.70
CA SER A 289 2.97 4.33 -9.03
C SER A 289 3.27 5.56 -9.89
N ILE A 290 4.12 6.47 -9.40
CA ILE A 290 4.66 7.57 -10.22
C ILE A 290 5.45 7.09 -11.45
N PHE A 291 5.81 5.80 -11.50
CA PHE A 291 6.39 5.19 -12.70
C PHE A 291 5.40 5.25 -13.88
N SER A 292 4.08 5.19 -13.64
CA SER A 292 3.02 5.34 -14.65
C SER A 292 3.15 6.62 -15.48
N GLU A 293 3.58 7.70 -14.84
CA GLU A 293 3.71 8.99 -15.50
C GLU A 293 4.97 9.07 -16.39
N LYS A 294 6.03 8.33 -16.03
CA LYS A 294 7.33 8.32 -16.72
C LYS A 294 7.34 7.43 -17.97
N MET A 295 6.55 6.35 -17.93
CA MET A 295 6.63 5.28 -18.91
C MET A 295 6.10 5.61 -20.32
N PRO A 296 5.06 6.46 -20.51
CA PRO A 296 4.65 6.89 -21.84
C PRO A 296 5.77 7.56 -22.65
N ILE A 297 6.65 8.32 -21.97
CA ILE A 297 7.84 8.94 -22.57
C ILE A 297 8.91 7.88 -22.78
N PHE A 298 9.26 7.10 -21.75
CA PHE A 298 10.26 6.04 -21.84
C PHE A 298 10.02 5.15 -23.07
N TRP A 299 8.80 4.63 -23.24
CA TRP A 299 8.45 3.77 -24.37
C TRP A 299 8.55 4.48 -25.73
N ARG A 300 8.41 5.81 -25.78
CA ARG A 300 8.58 6.60 -27.02
C ARG A 300 10.04 6.80 -27.40
N ILE A 301 10.95 6.80 -26.43
CA ILE A 301 12.38 7.13 -26.63
C ILE A 301 13.35 6.02 -26.24
N LYS A 302 12.88 4.85 -25.79
CA LYS A 302 13.74 3.75 -25.30
C LYS A 302 14.87 3.38 -26.26
N ASP A 303 14.60 3.45 -27.57
CA ASP A 303 15.55 3.03 -28.60
C ASP A 303 16.60 4.12 -28.90
N GLN A 304 16.43 5.36 -28.43
CA GLN A 304 17.42 6.44 -28.57
C GLN A 304 18.17 6.76 -27.26
N LEU A 305 17.73 6.20 -26.13
CA LEU A 305 18.36 6.46 -24.83
C LEU A 305 19.73 5.79 -24.72
N LYS A 306 20.73 6.62 -24.41
CA LYS A 306 22.09 6.24 -24.03
C LYS A 306 22.32 6.29 -22.52
N LEU A 307 21.57 7.12 -21.80
CA LEU A 307 21.68 7.25 -20.35
C LEU A 307 20.32 7.20 -19.67
N VAL A 308 20.23 6.43 -18.60
CA VAL A 308 19.07 6.41 -17.70
C VAL A 308 19.51 6.70 -16.28
N SER A 309 18.81 7.63 -15.61
CA SER A 309 18.99 7.84 -14.17
C SER A 309 17.99 7.03 -13.37
N LEU A 310 18.44 6.40 -12.29
CA LEU A 310 17.67 5.62 -11.33
C LEU A 310 17.84 6.18 -9.91
N GLY A 311 16.95 5.83 -8.99
CA GLY A 311 17.02 6.32 -7.61
C GLY A 311 15.68 6.52 -6.92
N ASP A 312 15.78 7.04 -5.70
CA ASP A 312 14.64 7.46 -4.87
C ASP A 312 14.27 8.94 -5.13
N SER A 313 13.55 9.58 -4.21
CA SER A 313 13.15 10.99 -4.31
C SER A 313 14.33 11.96 -4.45
N ARG A 314 15.52 11.59 -3.95
CA ARG A 314 16.76 12.35 -4.09
C ARG A 314 17.26 12.31 -5.53
N GLY A 315 17.16 11.17 -6.21
CA GLY A 315 17.49 11.04 -7.63
C GLY A 315 16.47 11.74 -8.51
N GLU A 316 15.17 11.64 -8.17
CA GLU A 316 14.08 12.28 -8.90
C GLU A 316 14.21 13.81 -8.92
N ALA A 317 14.55 14.42 -7.78
CA ALA A 317 14.74 15.87 -7.66
C ALA A 317 16.18 16.33 -7.96
N GLY A 318 17.17 15.45 -7.82
CA GLY A 318 18.59 15.81 -7.91
C GLY A 318 19.21 15.68 -9.29
N VAL A 319 18.70 14.79 -10.15
CA VAL A 319 19.30 14.53 -11.48
C VAL A 319 18.50 15.21 -12.59
N ARG A 320 19.11 16.23 -13.18
CA ARG A 320 18.59 17.02 -14.30
C ARG A 320 18.97 16.39 -15.63
N ALA A 321 18.24 15.34 -16.04
CA ALA A 321 18.63 14.54 -17.18
C ALA A 321 18.84 15.35 -18.49
N GLU A 322 18.24 16.53 -18.62
CA GLU A 322 18.45 17.47 -19.74
C GLU A 322 19.88 18.01 -19.86
N MET A 323 20.69 17.93 -18.80
CA MET A 323 22.06 18.46 -18.75
C MET A 323 23.12 17.48 -19.27
N PHE A 324 22.80 16.19 -19.42
CA PHE A 324 23.71 15.22 -20.04
C PHE A 324 23.75 15.41 -21.56
N TYR A 325 24.91 15.17 -22.19
CA TYR A 325 25.12 15.27 -23.64
C TYR A 325 24.79 16.64 -24.27
N GLY A 326 24.63 17.69 -23.47
CA GLY A 326 24.45 19.07 -23.93
C GLY A 326 23.31 19.25 -24.94
N ALA A 327 23.59 19.97 -26.02
CA ALA A 327 22.58 20.37 -27.01
C ALA A 327 21.93 19.19 -27.76
N GLU A 328 22.62 18.04 -27.87
CA GLU A 328 22.03 16.85 -28.50
C GLU A 328 20.80 16.39 -27.74
N ASN A 329 20.94 16.18 -26.42
CA ASN A 329 19.86 15.70 -25.58
C ASN A 329 18.72 16.72 -25.41
N GLN A 330 19.03 18.01 -25.45
CA GLN A 330 18.02 19.09 -25.44
C GLN A 330 17.14 19.09 -26.69
N LYS A 331 17.68 18.63 -27.83
CA LYS A 331 16.93 18.53 -29.09
C LYS A 331 16.28 17.16 -29.26
N THR A 332 17.04 16.11 -29.01
CA THR A 332 16.71 14.70 -29.24
C THR A 332 17.04 13.94 -27.96
N PRO A 333 16.05 13.66 -27.09
CA PRO A 333 16.31 13.09 -25.77
C PRO A 333 17.05 11.75 -25.84
N ILE A 334 18.29 11.72 -25.36
CA ILE A 334 19.14 10.52 -25.25
C ILE A 334 19.53 10.22 -23.81
N ALA A 335 19.16 11.08 -22.86
CA ALA A 335 19.23 10.84 -21.43
C ALA A 335 17.85 11.04 -20.80
N TYR A 336 17.45 10.22 -19.83
CA TYR A 336 16.16 10.37 -19.16
C TYR A 336 16.20 9.95 -17.69
N ASN A 337 15.46 10.65 -16.83
CA ASN A 337 15.40 10.34 -15.40
C ASN A 337 14.20 9.45 -15.07
N LEU A 338 14.47 8.18 -14.74
CA LEU A 338 13.50 7.19 -14.28
C LEU A 338 13.48 7.02 -12.75
N ALA A 339 14.25 7.80 -11.98
CA ALA A 339 14.16 7.79 -10.53
C ALA A 339 12.74 8.15 -10.06
N ILE A 340 12.28 7.49 -9.00
CA ILE A 340 10.94 7.65 -8.45
C ILE A 340 10.99 7.94 -6.96
N SER A 341 10.12 8.83 -6.46
CA SER A 341 10.02 9.08 -5.03
C SER A 341 9.71 7.81 -4.26
N GLY A 342 10.51 7.51 -3.23
CA GLY A 342 10.34 6.30 -2.42
C GLY A 342 10.78 4.99 -3.11
N GLY A 343 11.41 5.04 -4.28
CA GLY A 343 11.83 3.85 -5.03
C GLY A 343 12.87 2.98 -4.30
N PRO A 344 12.48 1.81 -3.76
CA PRO A 344 13.39 0.95 -3.01
C PRO A 344 14.39 0.24 -3.94
N LEU A 345 15.44 -0.37 -3.38
CA LEU A 345 16.43 -1.11 -4.16
C LEU A 345 15.80 -2.23 -5.00
N GLU A 346 14.79 -2.91 -4.45
CA GLU A 346 14.03 -3.96 -5.13
C GLU A 346 13.33 -3.45 -6.39
N PHE A 347 12.81 -2.22 -6.37
CA PHE A 347 12.24 -1.59 -7.55
C PHE A 347 13.32 -1.30 -8.61
N GLN A 348 14.47 -0.76 -8.19
CA GLN A 348 15.57 -0.45 -9.12
C GLN A 348 16.08 -1.72 -9.82
N GLU A 349 16.20 -2.82 -9.06
CA GLU A 349 16.58 -4.13 -9.59
C GLU A 349 15.59 -4.62 -10.66
N ILE A 350 14.27 -4.50 -10.40
CA ILE A 350 13.24 -4.86 -11.39
C ILE A 350 13.35 -3.99 -12.64
N VAL A 351 13.56 -2.67 -12.50
CA VAL A 351 13.72 -1.77 -13.65
C VAL A 351 14.96 -2.15 -14.49
N VAL A 352 16.09 -2.44 -13.84
CA VAL A 352 17.29 -2.89 -14.54
C VAL A 352 17.06 -4.20 -15.27
N ASP A 353 16.60 -5.23 -14.57
CA ASP A 353 16.44 -6.58 -15.12
C ASP A 353 15.36 -6.66 -16.21
N LYS A 354 14.22 -5.97 -16.01
CA LYS A 354 13.06 -6.10 -16.90
C LYS A 354 13.04 -5.10 -18.04
N TYR A 355 13.76 -3.99 -17.93
CA TYR A 355 13.75 -2.90 -18.91
C TYR A 355 15.15 -2.54 -19.43
N LEU A 356 16.07 -2.13 -18.55
CA LEU A 356 17.32 -1.50 -19.01
C LEU A 356 18.26 -2.48 -19.71
N THR A 357 18.33 -3.74 -19.26
CA THR A 357 19.15 -4.79 -19.90
C THR A 357 18.72 -5.12 -21.34
N LYS A 358 17.53 -4.69 -21.74
CA LYS A 358 16.96 -4.92 -23.08
C LYS A 358 17.13 -3.72 -24.01
N MET A 359 17.63 -2.59 -23.50
CA MET A 359 17.81 -1.39 -24.31
C MET A 359 19.06 -1.53 -25.20
N PRO A 360 18.93 -1.37 -26.53
CA PRO A 360 20.03 -1.66 -27.46
C PRO A 360 21.14 -0.61 -27.45
N ASN A 361 20.82 0.63 -27.09
CA ASN A 361 21.73 1.78 -27.17
C ASN A 361 22.14 2.34 -25.80
N LEU A 362 21.77 1.66 -24.70
CA LEU A 362 22.07 2.11 -23.36
C LEU A 362 23.57 1.95 -23.08
N GLU A 363 24.23 3.04 -22.70
CA GLU A 363 25.65 3.09 -22.39
C GLU A 363 25.87 3.30 -20.89
N TRP A 364 24.98 4.08 -20.25
CA TRP A 364 25.13 4.54 -18.88
C TRP A 364 23.85 4.40 -18.06
N VAL A 365 24.00 3.90 -16.84
CA VAL A 365 23.01 4.01 -15.77
C VAL A 365 23.59 4.88 -14.67
N VAL A 366 22.96 6.02 -14.38
CA VAL A 366 23.32 6.88 -13.25
C VAL A 366 22.42 6.50 -12.08
N TYR A 367 22.96 5.80 -11.09
CA TYR A 367 22.17 5.34 -9.95
C TYR A 367 22.41 6.21 -8.71
N GLN A 368 21.37 6.95 -8.32
CA GLN A 368 21.34 7.61 -7.03
C GLN A 368 21.04 6.58 -5.93
N MET A 369 21.95 6.47 -4.96
CA MET A 369 21.76 5.62 -3.80
C MET A 369 21.84 6.43 -2.49
N SER A 370 20.96 6.11 -1.56
CA SER A 370 21.05 6.53 -0.16
C SER A 370 21.51 5.33 0.69
N PRO A 371 22.24 5.51 1.81
CA PRO A 371 22.72 4.38 2.59
C PRO A 371 21.58 3.46 3.08
N ARG A 372 20.38 4.01 3.31
CA ARG A 372 19.16 3.24 3.62
C ARG A 372 18.87 2.08 2.65
N ALA A 373 19.26 2.19 1.38
CA ALA A 373 18.99 1.19 0.34
C ALA A 373 19.54 -0.20 0.69
N VAL A 374 20.56 -0.28 1.55
CA VAL A 374 21.15 -1.54 2.01
C VAL A 374 21.01 -1.78 3.51
N ASN A 375 20.35 -0.88 4.25
CA ASN A 375 20.15 -1.03 5.69
C ASN A 375 19.14 -2.15 5.98
N ARG A 376 19.48 -3.09 6.87
CA ARG A 376 18.61 -4.20 7.29
C ARG A 376 17.35 -3.72 8.03
N TYR A 377 17.46 -2.65 8.81
CA TYR A 377 16.37 -2.16 9.66
C TYR A 377 15.43 -1.20 8.94
N PHE A 378 15.71 -0.90 7.68
CA PHE A 378 14.87 -0.01 6.90
C PHE A 378 13.70 -0.83 6.33
N GLU A 379 12.49 -0.61 6.86
CA GLU A 379 11.24 -1.21 6.38
C GLU A 379 10.62 -0.32 5.29
N HIS A 380 10.27 -0.91 4.15
CA HIS A 380 9.61 -0.23 3.04
C HIS A 380 8.21 -0.81 2.82
N SER A 381 7.29 0.04 2.38
CA SER A 381 5.90 -0.27 2.07
C SER A 381 5.57 -0.36 0.57
N ALA A 382 6.51 -0.06 -0.34
CA ALA A 382 6.16 0.30 -1.74
C ALA A 382 6.70 -0.64 -2.85
N ASP A 383 7.10 -1.89 -2.56
CA ASP A 383 7.67 -2.80 -3.56
C ASP A 383 6.64 -3.78 -4.18
N ARG A 384 5.43 -3.87 -3.62
CA ARG A 384 4.43 -4.87 -4.04
C ARG A 384 3.58 -4.49 -5.24
N GLU A 385 3.66 -3.26 -5.73
CA GLU A 385 2.72 -2.77 -6.74
C GLU A 385 3.21 -2.90 -8.20
N LEU A 386 4.51 -2.68 -8.49
CA LEU A 386 4.98 -2.73 -9.89
C LEU A 386 4.72 -4.09 -10.55
N LEU A 387 5.06 -5.20 -9.87
CA LEU A 387 4.89 -6.55 -10.44
C LEU A 387 3.42 -6.97 -10.60
N LYS A 388 2.51 -6.34 -9.86
CA LYS A 388 1.06 -6.57 -9.93
C LYS A 388 0.35 -5.62 -10.89
N SER A 389 1.00 -4.52 -11.24
CA SER A 389 0.42 -3.48 -12.08
C SER A 389 0.01 -3.97 -13.47
N ARG A 390 -1.03 -3.35 -14.02
CA ARG A 390 -1.60 -3.68 -15.33
C ARG A 390 -0.59 -3.44 -16.46
N GLY A 391 0.18 -2.36 -16.36
CA GLY A 391 1.21 -1.99 -17.32
C GLY A 391 2.37 -2.98 -17.33
N PHE A 392 2.84 -3.44 -16.17
CA PHE A 392 3.87 -4.49 -16.11
C PHE A 392 3.36 -5.83 -16.68
N ALA A 393 2.12 -6.20 -16.36
CA ALA A 393 1.49 -7.39 -16.93
C ALA A 393 1.36 -7.30 -18.46
N PHE A 394 1.00 -6.12 -18.98
CA PHE A 394 0.96 -5.83 -20.40
C PHE A 394 2.34 -5.97 -21.04
N ASP A 395 3.37 -5.35 -20.47
CA ASP A 395 4.74 -5.39 -21.01
C ASP A 395 5.28 -6.81 -21.11
N ARG A 396 5.02 -7.64 -20.09
CA ARG A 396 5.41 -9.04 -20.08
C ARG A 396 4.70 -9.84 -21.17
N LYS A 397 3.39 -9.62 -21.34
CA LYS A 397 2.57 -10.31 -22.35
C LYS A 397 3.00 -9.96 -23.78
N HIS A 398 3.55 -8.76 -24.00
CA HIS A 398 3.93 -8.26 -25.32
C HIS A 398 5.45 -8.09 -25.50
N ALA A 399 6.26 -8.78 -24.68
CA ALA A 399 7.71 -8.58 -24.66
C ALA A 399 8.36 -8.80 -26.03
N GLU A 400 7.90 -9.79 -26.80
CA GLU A 400 8.47 -10.10 -28.11
C GLU A 400 8.33 -8.97 -29.13
N THR A 401 7.27 -8.16 -29.05
CA THR A 401 7.04 -7.06 -29.99
C THR A 401 7.59 -5.75 -29.44
N LEU A 402 7.45 -5.50 -28.15
CA LEU A 402 7.89 -4.24 -27.52
C LEU A 402 9.41 -4.04 -27.57
N TRP A 403 10.17 -5.13 -27.50
CA TRP A 403 11.65 -5.08 -27.50
C TRP A 403 12.25 -5.30 -28.89
N GLN A 404 11.45 -5.41 -29.94
CA GLN A 404 11.96 -5.31 -31.31
C GLN A 404 12.48 -3.88 -31.53
N GLY A 405 13.71 -3.79 -32.04
CA GLY A 405 14.29 -2.51 -32.41
C GLY A 405 13.43 -1.84 -33.48
N SER A 406 13.23 -0.52 -33.35
CA SER A 406 12.57 0.27 -34.37
C SER A 406 13.61 0.95 -35.26
N ASP A 407 13.48 0.82 -36.57
CA ASP A 407 14.22 1.62 -37.55
C ASP A 407 13.72 3.07 -37.62
N ALA A 408 12.79 3.47 -36.75
CA ALA A 408 12.25 4.81 -36.71
C ALA A 408 13.34 5.84 -36.38
N ALA A 409 13.26 7.00 -37.03
CA ALA A 409 14.12 8.13 -36.72
C ALA A 409 14.00 8.52 -35.24
N LYS A 410 15.13 8.95 -34.64
CA LYS A 410 15.15 9.47 -33.28
C LYS A 410 14.17 10.64 -33.15
N LYS A 411 13.34 10.61 -32.11
CA LYS A 411 12.33 11.62 -31.81
C LYS A 411 12.95 12.83 -31.14
N THR A 412 12.56 14.00 -31.62
CA THR A 412 12.86 15.29 -31.00
C THR A 412 11.93 15.58 -29.83
N VAL A 413 12.30 16.52 -28.96
CA VAL A 413 11.43 17.02 -27.89
C VAL A 413 10.08 17.46 -28.45
N ALA A 414 10.07 18.21 -29.55
CA ALA A 414 8.84 18.70 -30.18
C ALA A 414 7.89 17.57 -30.61
N GLU A 415 8.42 16.46 -31.12
CA GLU A 415 7.63 15.28 -31.50
C GLU A 415 7.15 14.48 -30.29
N ILE A 416 7.93 14.45 -29.20
CA ILE A 416 7.53 13.78 -27.96
C ILE A 416 6.39 14.56 -27.31
N THR A 417 6.53 15.88 -27.20
CA THR A 417 5.55 16.77 -26.56
C THR A 417 4.38 17.13 -27.47
N SER A 418 4.30 16.60 -28.70
CA SER A 418 3.09 16.78 -29.54
C SER A 418 1.90 15.95 -29.06
N VAL A 419 2.14 14.98 -28.16
CA VAL A 419 1.09 14.16 -27.54
C VAL A 419 0.61 14.86 -26.26
N PRO A 420 -0.69 15.21 -26.14
CA PRO A 420 -1.16 16.08 -25.06
C PRO A 420 -0.80 15.63 -23.63
N HIS A 421 -1.07 14.38 -23.27
CA HIS A 421 -0.75 13.85 -21.93
C HIS A 421 0.76 13.79 -21.68
N VAL A 422 1.56 13.53 -22.71
CA VAL A 422 3.02 13.58 -22.62
C VAL A 422 3.49 15.02 -22.41
N SER A 423 2.89 15.98 -23.11
CA SER A 423 3.22 17.40 -22.97
C SER A 423 2.94 17.91 -21.56
N GLU A 424 1.81 17.52 -20.97
CA GLU A 424 1.44 17.90 -19.60
C GLU A 424 2.50 17.41 -18.61
N TYR A 425 2.82 16.12 -18.65
CA TYR A 425 3.89 15.56 -17.83
C TYR A 425 5.24 16.22 -18.08
N TRP A 426 5.62 16.39 -19.35
CA TRP A 426 6.91 16.99 -19.72
C TRP A 426 7.06 18.42 -19.22
N ASN A 427 5.97 19.19 -19.18
CA ASN A 427 5.98 20.56 -18.65
C ASN A 427 6.16 20.58 -17.13
N GLU A 428 5.54 19.64 -16.41
CA GLU A 428 5.70 19.53 -14.95
C GLU A 428 7.03 18.90 -14.54
N ARG A 429 7.51 17.93 -15.33
CA ARG A 429 8.65 17.06 -15.04
C ARG A 429 9.53 16.86 -16.28
N PRO A 430 10.18 17.92 -16.77
CA PRO A 430 10.97 17.87 -17.99
C PRO A 430 12.10 16.83 -17.85
N TRP A 431 12.27 15.97 -18.86
CA TRP A 431 13.21 14.82 -18.82
C TRP A 431 13.07 13.91 -17.58
N GLY A 432 11.88 13.89 -16.95
CA GLY A 432 11.60 13.08 -15.76
C GLY A 432 12.11 13.67 -14.45
N TRP A 433 12.68 14.89 -14.48
CA TRP A 433 13.19 15.60 -13.32
C TRP A 433 12.08 16.36 -12.58
N LYS A 434 12.07 16.31 -11.25
CA LYS A 434 11.14 17.07 -10.41
C LYS A 434 11.76 18.39 -9.95
N PHE A 435 11.28 19.51 -10.54
CA PHE A 435 11.72 20.84 -10.13
C PHE A 435 11.36 21.14 -8.66
N LYS A 436 12.31 21.73 -7.92
CA LYS A 436 12.16 22.20 -6.54
C LYS A 436 12.87 23.56 -6.40
N ALA A 437 12.15 24.63 -6.08
CA ALA A 437 12.74 25.98 -5.92
C ALA A 437 13.01 26.35 -4.47
N GLU A 438 12.41 25.63 -3.53
CA GLU A 438 12.39 25.98 -2.12
C GLU A 438 13.79 25.86 -1.49
N VAL A 439 14.06 26.71 -0.51
CA VAL A 439 15.28 26.68 0.31
C VAL A 439 14.89 26.35 1.74
N TRP A 440 15.68 25.51 2.41
CA TRP A 440 15.42 25.14 3.80
C TRP A 440 15.91 26.22 4.78
N ASP A 441 15.14 27.29 4.93
CA ASP A 441 15.58 28.50 5.66
C ASP A 441 15.84 28.31 7.17
N ARG A 442 15.33 27.23 7.79
CA ARG A 442 15.41 26.99 9.25
C ARG A 442 15.55 25.51 9.60
N PRO A 443 16.72 24.92 9.35
CA PRO A 443 16.92 23.50 9.61
C PRO A 443 16.88 23.22 11.12
N LYS A 444 16.02 22.28 11.53
CA LYS A 444 15.94 21.81 12.92
C LYS A 444 16.66 20.48 13.04
N THR A 445 17.44 20.33 14.10
CA THR A 445 18.02 19.03 14.47
C THR A 445 16.94 18.15 15.10
N LYS A 446 16.77 16.93 14.58
CA LYS A 446 15.94 15.89 15.20
C LYS A 446 16.82 14.89 15.96
N ARG A 447 16.22 14.14 16.89
CA ARG A 447 16.91 12.98 17.49
C ARG A 447 16.92 11.86 16.45
N PHE A 448 18.09 11.29 16.20
CA PHE A 448 18.26 10.20 15.24
C PHE A 448 18.35 8.85 15.96
N GLU A 449 17.61 7.87 15.46
CA GLU A 449 17.89 6.47 15.78
C GLU A 449 19.23 6.04 15.18
N ARG A 450 19.87 5.01 15.76
CA ARG A 450 21.19 4.54 15.33
C ARG A 450 21.15 3.05 14.98
N LYS A 451 20.18 2.67 14.16
CA LYS A 451 19.97 1.29 13.72
C LYS A 451 20.56 1.11 12.33
N TRP A 452 21.71 0.45 12.27
CA TRP A 452 22.42 0.22 11.01
C TRP A 452 23.03 -1.18 10.99
N GLU A 453 22.73 -1.91 9.93
CA GLU A 453 23.48 -3.09 9.51
C GLU A 453 23.29 -3.28 8.00
N ILE A 454 24.36 -3.61 7.26
CA ILE A 454 24.23 -3.93 5.84
C ILE A 454 23.52 -5.29 5.70
N SER A 455 22.33 -5.28 5.11
CA SER A 455 21.57 -6.49 4.80
C SER A 455 22.27 -7.29 3.71
N LYS A 456 22.63 -8.54 3.99
CA LYS A 456 23.18 -9.47 2.98
C LYS A 456 22.26 -9.62 1.77
N LYS A 457 20.94 -9.67 1.98
CA LYS A 457 19.93 -9.79 0.92
C LYS A 457 19.96 -8.56 0.01
N ARG A 458 19.93 -7.35 0.58
CA ARG A 458 19.94 -6.10 -0.19
C ARG A 458 21.29 -5.88 -0.87
N TRP A 459 22.39 -6.19 -0.20
CA TRP A 459 23.72 -6.15 -0.80
C TRP A 459 23.80 -7.05 -2.04
N SER A 460 23.28 -8.28 -1.94
CA SER A 460 23.21 -9.21 -3.07
C SER A 460 22.44 -8.63 -4.26
N ARG A 461 21.29 -7.97 -4.02
CA ARG A 461 20.50 -7.32 -5.07
C ARG A 461 21.27 -6.20 -5.77
N LEU A 462 21.94 -5.34 -5.00
CA LEU A 462 22.78 -4.28 -5.55
C LEU A 462 23.89 -4.87 -6.45
N THR A 463 24.60 -5.90 -5.97
CA THR A 463 25.66 -6.54 -6.74
C THR A 463 25.13 -7.25 -7.99
N SER A 464 23.97 -7.90 -7.92
CA SER A 464 23.33 -8.52 -9.10
C SER A 464 22.93 -7.49 -10.14
N MET A 465 22.43 -6.33 -9.72
CA MET A 465 22.08 -5.23 -10.62
C MET A 465 23.32 -4.70 -11.36
N ILE A 466 24.45 -4.53 -10.65
CA ILE A 466 25.73 -4.12 -11.24
C ILE A 466 26.22 -5.19 -12.24
N ALA A 467 26.19 -6.46 -11.85
CA ALA A 467 26.62 -7.57 -12.71
C ALA A 467 25.79 -7.65 -14.00
N ALA A 468 24.46 -7.54 -13.90
CA ALA A 468 23.55 -7.61 -15.06
C ALA A 468 23.81 -6.49 -16.09
N LEU A 469 24.14 -5.28 -15.64
CA LEU A 469 24.54 -4.18 -16.53
C LEU A 469 25.93 -4.41 -17.12
N ASN A 470 26.87 -4.89 -16.30
CA ASN A 470 28.23 -5.19 -16.73
C ASN A 470 28.27 -6.27 -17.84
N GLU A 471 27.42 -7.30 -17.75
CA GLU A 471 27.25 -8.32 -18.80
C GLU A 471 26.77 -7.76 -20.14
N ARG A 472 26.14 -6.58 -20.12
CA ARG A 472 25.64 -5.87 -21.30
C ARG A 472 26.56 -4.73 -21.74
N ASP A 473 27.76 -4.63 -21.17
CA ASP A 473 28.70 -3.53 -21.35
C ASP A 473 28.11 -2.14 -21.03
N VAL A 474 27.10 -2.11 -20.16
CA VAL A 474 26.47 -0.87 -19.68
C VAL A 474 27.18 -0.41 -18.42
N LYS A 475 27.66 0.84 -18.43
CA LYS A 475 28.36 1.44 -17.29
C LYS A 475 27.37 1.89 -16.23
N MET A 476 27.66 1.61 -14.96
CA MET A 476 26.89 2.14 -13.83
C MET A 476 27.72 3.16 -13.06
N LEU A 477 27.26 4.41 -13.06
CA LEU A 477 27.75 5.46 -12.17
C LEU A 477 26.84 5.52 -10.95
N LEU A 478 27.26 4.89 -9.85
CA LEU A 478 26.55 4.94 -8.57
C LEU A 478 27.10 6.08 -7.72
N TYR A 479 26.20 6.91 -7.20
CA TYR A 479 26.60 7.95 -6.26
C TYR A 479 25.79 7.95 -4.96
N LEU A 480 26.45 8.28 -3.85
CA LEU A 480 25.77 8.61 -2.59
C LEU A 480 25.37 10.09 -2.62
N SER A 481 24.07 10.37 -2.48
CA SER A 481 23.55 11.74 -2.53
C SER A 481 24.13 12.62 -1.42
N PRO A 482 24.45 13.91 -1.70
CA PRO A 482 24.72 14.87 -0.65
C PRO A 482 23.47 15.09 0.22
N LEU A 483 23.67 15.44 1.49
CA LEU A 483 22.61 15.85 2.40
C LEU A 483 22.88 17.27 2.89
N HIS A 484 21.89 17.91 3.52
CA HIS A 484 22.10 19.26 4.03
C HIS A 484 23.33 19.31 4.97
N PRO A 485 24.22 20.33 4.86
CA PRO A 485 25.47 20.41 5.63
C PRO A 485 25.32 20.33 7.15
N ILE A 486 24.11 20.53 7.68
CA ILE A 486 23.77 20.31 9.10
C ILE A 486 24.06 18.87 9.57
N MET A 487 24.13 17.90 8.65
CA MET A 487 24.44 16.50 8.95
C MET A 487 25.90 16.26 9.31
N ARG A 488 26.81 17.20 9.02
CA ARG A 488 28.26 17.04 9.21
C ARG A 488 28.65 16.59 10.62
N ASP A 489 28.03 17.21 11.63
CA ASP A 489 28.38 16.99 13.04
C ASP A 489 27.39 16.07 13.75
N GLN A 490 26.54 15.35 12.98
CA GLN A 490 25.56 14.44 13.53
C GLN A 490 26.16 13.04 13.80
N PRO A 491 25.61 12.28 14.77
CA PRO A 491 26.06 10.92 15.05
C PRO A 491 25.76 9.91 13.93
N VAL A 492 24.97 10.33 12.94
CA VAL A 492 24.53 9.56 11.78
C VAL A 492 24.75 10.40 10.52
N VAL A 493 24.87 9.75 9.36
CA VAL A 493 25.11 10.44 8.07
C VAL A 493 23.87 10.58 7.22
N ASP A 494 22.72 10.07 7.68
CA ASP A 494 21.42 10.23 7.05
C ASP A 494 20.32 10.24 8.12
N ASP A 495 19.10 10.45 7.68
CA ASP A 495 17.94 10.62 8.53
C ASP A 495 17.27 9.30 8.94
N ASP A 496 17.85 8.16 8.53
CA ASP A 496 17.42 6.78 8.79
C ASP A 496 18.34 6.04 9.77
N GLY A 497 19.38 6.72 10.25
CA GLY A 497 20.20 6.23 11.35
C GLY A 497 21.48 5.52 10.94
N THR A 498 21.96 5.73 9.72
CA THR A 498 23.26 5.21 9.27
C THR A 498 24.37 5.79 10.13
N THR A 499 24.97 4.96 10.98
CA THR A 499 26.06 5.39 11.87
C THR A 499 27.30 5.80 11.07
N GLN A 500 28.12 6.70 11.62
CA GLN A 500 29.41 7.09 11.02
C GLN A 500 30.32 5.89 10.71
N LYS A 501 30.33 4.87 11.57
CA LYS A 501 31.07 3.61 11.34
C LYS A 501 30.47 2.83 10.18
N GLY A 502 29.15 2.68 10.17
CA GLY A 502 28.41 1.98 9.12
C GLY A 502 28.56 2.62 7.74
N TYR A 503 28.57 3.95 7.69
CA TYR A 503 28.85 4.70 6.48
C TYR A 503 30.24 4.43 5.91
N ARG A 504 31.29 4.46 6.75
CA ARG A 504 32.65 4.12 6.30
C ARG A 504 32.72 2.69 5.77
N GLU A 505 32.08 1.75 6.46
CA GLU A 505 31.98 0.36 6.01
C GLU A 505 31.30 0.26 4.63
N LEU A 506 30.20 0.98 4.42
CA LEU A 506 29.50 1.03 3.14
C LEU A 506 30.40 1.59 2.03
N VAL A 507 31.02 2.75 2.26
CA VAL A 507 31.92 3.41 1.30
C VAL A 507 33.07 2.49 0.91
N ASP A 508 33.71 1.82 1.89
CA ASP A 508 34.80 0.88 1.62
C ASP A 508 34.34 -0.32 0.80
N ARG A 509 33.12 -0.82 1.02
CA ARG A 509 32.55 -1.90 0.22
C ARG A 509 32.25 -1.45 -1.21
N LEU A 510 31.67 -0.27 -1.41
CA LEU A 510 31.38 0.27 -2.75
C LEU A 510 32.68 0.51 -3.56
N LYS A 511 33.73 1.03 -2.92
CA LYS A 511 35.06 1.15 -3.56
C LYS A 511 35.67 -0.19 -3.96
N ARG A 512 35.42 -1.26 -3.19
CA ARG A 512 35.84 -2.60 -3.58
C ARG A 512 35.07 -3.11 -4.80
N LEU A 513 33.77 -2.80 -4.91
CA LEU A 513 32.99 -3.15 -6.10
C LEU A 513 33.50 -2.43 -7.36
N GLU A 514 33.96 -1.18 -7.25
CA GLU A 514 34.58 -0.45 -8.37
C GLU A 514 35.88 -1.12 -8.86
N ALA A 515 36.61 -1.79 -7.98
CA ALA A 515 37.76 -2.61 -8.38
C ALA A 515 37.36 -3.98 -8.98
N GLU A 516 36.16 -4.48 -8.69
CA GLU A 516 35.67 -5.79 -9.12
C GLU A 516 34.95 -5.72 -10.48
N PHE A 517 34.18 -4.66 -10.71
CA PHE A 517 33.39 -4.47 -11.93
C PHE A 517 33.97 -3.34 -12.78
N PRO A 518 34.53 -3.63 -13.97
CA PRO A 518 35.21 -2.62 -14.79
C PRO A 518 34.28 -1.52 -15.30
N ASN A 519 32.99 -1.82 -15.46
CA ASN A 519 31.97 -0.86 -15.88
C ASN A 519 31.25 -0.18 -14.70
N PHE A 520 31.72 -0.35 -13.46
CA PHE A 520 31.14 0.30 -12.28
C PHE A 520 32.00 1.47 -11.83
N VAL A 521 31.38 2.62 -11.60
CA VAL A 521 32.01 3.84 -11.11
C VAL A 521 31.31 4.28 -9.83
N PHE A 522 32.07 4.47 -8.76
CA PHE A 522 31.53 4.87 -7.47
C PHE A 522 31.92 6.30 -7.10
N VAL A 523 30.93 7.11 -6.72
CA VAL A 523 31.15 8.51 -6.31
C VAL A 523 30.47 8.82 -4.98
N ASP A 524 31.25 9.23 -3.99
CA ASP A 524 30.74 9.62 -2.68
C ASP A 524 30.51 11.14 -2.61
N PHE A 525 29.34 11.62 -3.02
CA PHE A 525 28.96 13.03 -2.83
C PHE A 525 28.41 13.31 -1.43
N LEU A 526 28.05 12.27 -0.66
CA LEU A 526 27.61 12.40 0.73
C LEU A 526 28.75 12.91 1.62
N ARG A 527 29.95 12.33 1.51
CA ARG A 527 31.15 12.68 2.29
C ARG A 527 30.89 12.84 3.81
N GLY A 528 29.92 12.12 4.36
CA GLY A 528 29.44 12.27 5.74
C GLY A 528 29.04 13.72 6.10
N GLY A 529 28.51 14.49 5.15
CA GLY A 529 28.18 15.91 5.29
C GLY A 529 29.34 16.88 5.02
N ASN A 530 30.54 16.38 4.67
CA ASN A 530 31.72 17.18 4.35
C ASN A 530 31.90 17.40 2.84
N HIS A 531 30.87 17.92 2.17
CA HIS A 531 30.87 18.25 0.75
C HIS A 531 30.76 19.76 0.49
N ASP A 532 30.90 20.15 -0.77
CA ASP A 532 30.90 21.54 -1.25
C ASP A 532 29.50 22.05 -1.65
N PHE A 533 28.42 21.30 -1.41
CA PHE A 533 27.05 21.80 -1.55
C PHE A 533 26.70 22.75 -0.40
N LEU A 534 26.24 23.95 -0.74
CA LEU A 534 25.90 24.99 0.23
C LEU A 534 24.48 24.79 0.78
N PRO A 535 24.15 25.29 1.99
CA PRO A 535 22.79 25.18 2.56
C PRO A 535 21.68 25.64 1.61
N GLU A 536 21.91 26.71 0.84
CA GLU A 536 20.94 27.30 -0.09
C GLU A 536 20.66 26.40 -1.31
N MET A 537 21.38 25.28 -1.44
CA MET A 537 21.19 24.29 -2.50
C MET A 537 20.23 23.17 -2.11
N PHE A 538 19.65 23.23 -0.91
CA PHE A 538 18.78 22.20 -0.35
C PHE A 538 17.40 22.75 -0.04
N LYS A 539 16.38 21.99 -0.44
CA LYS A 539 14.98 22.26 -0.11
C LYS A 539 14.64 21.81 1.31
N ASP A 540 15.25 20.72 1.75
CA ASP A 540 15.07 20.12 3.07
C ASP A 540 16.33 19.34 3.46
N LEU A 541 16.24 18.43 4.43
CA LEU A 541 17.40 17.71 4.96
C LEU A 541 18.11 16.87 3.89
N ASP A 542 17.37 16.31 2.94
CA ASP A 542 17.85 15.28 2.04
C ASP A 542 17.60 15.55 0.55
N HIS A 543 16.80 16.55 0.20
CA HIS A 543 16.54 16.93 -1.19
C HIS A 543 17.28 18.20 -1.59
N LEU A 544 17.99 18.12 -2.72
CA LEU A 544 18.50 19.29 -3.41
C LEU A 544 17.35 20.09 -4.02
N ASN A 545 17.50 21.41 -4.06
CA ASN A 545 16.67 22.27 -4.89
C ASN A 545 17.29 22.41 -6.31
N ALA A 546 16.71 23.24 -7.16
CA ALA A 546 17.10 23.39 -8.55
C ALA A 546 18.57 23.82 -8.73
N LEU A 547 19.10 24.66 -7.82
CA LEU A 547 20.50 25.06 -7.83
C LEU A 547 21.42 23.89 -7.47
N GLY A 548 21.07 23.16 -6.41
CA GLY A 548 21.79 21.96 -5.99
C GLY A 548 21.79 20.86 -7.05
N ALA A 549 20.62 20.60 -7.65
CA ALA A 549 20.44 19.62 -8.72
C ALA A 549 21.27 19.96 -9.96
N ALA A 550 21.35 21.24 -10.33
CA ALA A 550 22.22 21.69 -11.42
C ALA A 550 23.70 21.41 -11.13
N LYS A 551 24.17 21.76 -9.92
CA LYS A 551 25.56 21.50 -9.49
C LYS A 551 25.87 20.00 -9.45
N LEU A 552 24.97 19.19 -8.91
CA LEU A 552 25.13 17.74 -8.85
C LEU A 552 25.22 17.15 -10.27
N THR A 553 24.29 17.52 -11.14
CA THR A 553 24.23 16.96 -12.49
C THR A 553 25.43 17.37 -13.34
N GLN A 554 25.91 18.61 -13.19
CA GLN A 554 27.16 19.04 -13.83
C GLN A 554 28.34 18.16 -13.41
N LYS A 555 28.51 17.90 -12.10
CA LYS A 555 29.57 17.01 -11.61
C LYS A 555 29.42 15.58 -12.15
N LEU A 556 28.19 15.06 -12.25
CA LEU A 556 27.91 13.74 -12.82
C LEU A 556 28.31 13.66 -14.30
N GLU A 557 27.95 14.66 -15.11
CA GLU A 557 28.32 14.74 -16.53
C GLU A 557 29.84 14.86 -16.70
N GLU A 558 30.52 15.67 -15.89
CA GLU A 558 31.99 15.79 -15.91
C GLU A 558 32.68 14.46 -15.58
N ILE A 559 32.09 13.62 -14.72
CA ILE A 559 32.63 12.29 -14.40
C ILE A 559 32.37 11.36 -15.58
N ARG A 560 31.14 11.32 -16.11
CA ARG A 560 30.78 10.50 -17.28
C ARG A 560 31.72 10.76 -18.46
N GLN A 561 31.94 12.03 -18.81
CA GLN A 561 32.84 12.44 -19.89
C GLN A 561 34.29 11.99 -19.66
N ARG A 562 34.77 12.03 -18.42
CA ARG A 562 36.13 11.55 -18.07
C ARG A 562 36.29 10.06 -18.33
N TYR A 563 35.27 9.26 -18.04
CA TYR A 563 35.31 7.81 -18.26
C TYR A 563 35.12 7.44 -19.74
N ASP A 564 34.27 8.15 -20.49
CA ASP A 564 34.18 7.96 -21.94
C ASP A 564 35.48 8.35 -22.66
N GLY A 565 36.19 9.39 -22.18
CA GLY A 565 37.46 9.83 -22.75
C GLY A 565 38.69 8.96 -22.42
N GLN A 566 38.56 7.98 -21.52
CA GLN A 566 39.66 7.09 -21.08
C GLN A 566 39.72 5.75 -21.84
N HIS A 567 38.80 5.51 -22.77
CA HIS A 567 38.80 4.33 -23.64
C HIS A 567 38.74 4.75 -25.13
N PRO A 568 39.88 4.73 -25.86
CA PRO A 568 39.87 4.83 -27.32
C PRO A 568 39.35 3.56 -28.01
#